data_AF-A0A9P9IHM3-F1
#
_entry.id   AF-A0A9P9IHM3-F1
#
_cell.length_a   1.000
_cell.length_b   1.000
_cell.length_c   1.000
_cell.angle_alpha   90.00
_cell.angle_beta   90.00
_cell.angle_gamma   90.00
#
_symmetry.space_group_name_H-M   'P 1'
#
loop_
_entity.id
_entity.type
_entity.pdbx_description
1 polymer ?
#
loop_
_entity_poly.entity_id
_entity_poly.type
_entity_poly.pdbx_seq_one_letter_code
_entity_poly.pdbx_strand_id
1 'polypeptide(L)'
;LHILMISRKEQDIANLMEDIVVLQDTINLQTEDLKDDIRQNIRYRLSNVKKLSRWHKDIVIKDEIKSMLAHLRHRFRWVFLQFDALGQCHNNLAIQKTLSNLPKTLDEIYDDVDSVYTMRILRWLAFSKRALRIEEVYELVAINPDREPMFDPNETIRSHSDILDICSCFVTITSSPGDHWNDHQPVVEIQLSHFTMNEYLLSAKFSKVI
;
A
#
# COMPACT_ATOMS: atom_id res chain seq x y z
N LEU A 1 -25.77 19.13 9.19
CA LEU A 1 -24.86 17.98 9.12
C LEU A 1 -24.73 17.62 7.65
N HIS A 2 -23.52 17.55 7.09
CA HIS A 2 -23.27 17.10 5.73
C HIS A 2 -22.50 15.78 5.82
N ILE A 3 -23.00 14.73 5.16
CA ILE A 3 -22.41 13.38 5.21
C ILE A 3 -22.00 13.01 3.77
N LEU A 4 -20.74 12.62 3.60
CA LEU A 4 -20.23 12.04 2.36
C LEU A 4 -20.04 10.53 2.60
N MET A 5 -20.63 9.71 1.75
CA MET A 5 -20.45 8.26 1.76
C MET A 5 -19.79 7.81 0.46
N ILE A 6 -18.87 6.86 0.57
CA ILE A 6 -18.13 6.30 -0.57
C ILE A 6 -18.17 4.78 -0.41
N SER A 7 -18.62 4.07 -1.44
CA SER A 7 -18.72 2.62 -1.42
C SER A 7 -18.41 2.02 -2.80
N ARG A 8 -18.18 0.70 -2.82
CA ARG A 8 -18.26 -0.06 -4.06
C ARG A 8 -19.73 -0.28 -4.43
N LYS A 9 -19.99 -0.52 -5.71
CA LYS A 9 -21.33 -0.87 -6.20
C LYS A 9 -21.65 -2.34 -5.85
N GLU A 10 -21.84 -2.60 -4.57
CA GLU A 10 -22.30 -3.89 -4.05
C GLU A 10 -23.82 -3.84 -3.82
N GLN A 11 -24.50 -4.94 -4.11
CA GLN A 11 -25.97 -4.97 -4.18
C GLN A 11 -26.62 -4.72 -2.81
N ASP A 12 -26.04 -5.29 -1.76
CA ASP A 12 -26.46 -5.10 -0.38
C ASP A 12 -26.33 -3.64 0.07
N ILE A 13 -25.22 -2.97 -0.27
CA ILE A 13 -25.03 -1.54 -0.02
C ILE A 13 -26.04 -0.73 -0.82
N ALA A 14 -26.23 -1.03 -2.11
CA ALA A 14 -27.19 -0.33 -2.95
C ALA A 14 -28.61 -0.41 -2.36
N ASN A 15 -29.05 -1.60 -1.97
CA ASN A 15 -30.37 -1.83 -1.38
C ASN A 15 -30.57 -1.02 -0.07
N LEU A 16 -29.54 -0.95 0.79
CA LEU A 16 -29.61 -0.15 2.03
C LEU A 16 -29.64 1.36 1.77
N MET A 17 -29.07 1.80 0.65
CA MET A 17 -28.94 3.22 0.32
C MET A 17 -30.13 3.75 -0.49
N GLU A 18 -30.95 2.89 -1.09
CA GLU A 18 -32.15 3.30 -1.85
C GLU A 18 -33.12 4.16 -1.00
N ASP A 19 -33.25 3.87 0.29
CA ASP A 19 -34.13 4.59 1.21
C ASP A 19 -33.51 5.89 1.76
N ILE A 20 -32.18 6.06 1.63
CA ILE A 20 -31.42 7.13 2.29
C ILE A 20 -30.92 8.18 1.28
N VAL A 21 -30.56 7.75 0.07
CA VAL A 21 -29.86 8.57 -0.92
C VAL A 21 -30.76 8.84 -2.11
N VAL A 22 -30.99 10.11 -2.41
CA VAL A 22 -31.64 10.52 -3.65
C VAL A 22 -30.66 10.28 -4.81
N LEU A 23 -31.11 9.61 -5.88
CA LEU A 23 -30.27 9.30 -7.05
C LEU A 23 -29.54 10.53 -7.64
N GLN A 24 -30.10 11.73 -7.49
CA GLN A 24 -29.53 12.99 -7.97
C GLN A 24 -28.26 13.42 -7.20
N ASP A 25 -28.08 12.94 -5.96
CA ASP A 25 -26.91 13.21 -5.13
C ASP A 25 -25.86 12.09 -5.23
N THR A 26 -26.07 11.12 -6.13
CA THR A 26 -25.16 9.99 -6.33
C THR A 26 -24.19 10.26 -7.47
N ILE A 27 -22.90 10.25 -7.16
CA ILE A 27 -21.84 10.35 -8.17
C ILE A 27 -21.26 8.95 -8.41
N ASN A 28 -21.44 8.43 -9.62
CA ASN A 28 -20.82 7.19 -10.06
C ASN A 28 -19.43 7.47 -10.62
N LEU A 29 -18.38 7.00 -9.94
CA LEU A 29 -17.02 7.04 -10.45
C LEU A 29 -16.86 6.01 -11.56
N GLN A 30 -17.06 6.41 -12.81
CA GLN A 30 -16.93 5.50 -13.94
C GLN A 30 -15.47 5.20 -14.25
N THR A 31 -15.28 4.02 -14.81
CA THR A 31 -13.97 3.47 -15.16
C THR A 31 -13.26 4.30 -16.24
N GLU A 32 -14.01 4.93 -17.15
CA GLU A 32 -13.45 5.78 -18.20
C GLU A 32 -12.90 7.10 -17.64
N ASP A 33 -13.61 7.74 -16.70
CA ASP A 33 -13.18 8.98 -16.03
C ASP A 33 -11.83 8.79 -15.31
N LEU A 34 -11.62 7.59 -14.74
CA LEU A 34 -10.37 7.26 -14.04
C LEU A 34 -9.14 7.19 -14.95
N LYS A 35 -9.28 7.02 -16.27
CA LYS A 35 -8.12 6.91 -17.17
C LYS A 35 -7.36 8.22 -17.26
N ASP A 36 -8.07 9.33 -17.41
CA ASP A 36 -7.44 10.64 -17.53
C ASP A 36 -6.86 11.10 -16.19
N ASP A 37 -7.53 10.79 -15.08
CA ASP A 37 -6.99 11.03 -13.75
C ASP A 37 -5.71 10.23 -13.48
N ILE A 38 -5.65 8.97 -13.90
CA ILE A 38 -4.42 8.16 -13.80
C ILE A 38 -3.30 8.76 -14.64
N ARG A 39 -3.58 9.16 -15.90
CA ARG A 39 -2.59 9.82 -16.76
C ARG A 39 -2.07 11.11 -16.13
N GLN A 40 -2.96 11.91 -15.56
CA GLN A 40 -2.60 13.15 -14.89
C GLN A 40 -1.78 12.86 -13.62
N ASN A 41 -2.14 11.83 -12.85
CA ASN A 41 -1.37 11.38 -11.70
C ASN A 41 0.05 10.92 -12.09
N ILE A 42 0.19 10.14 -13.16
CA ILE A 42 1.49 9.70 -13.70
C ILE A 42 2.35 10.91 -14.08
N ARG A 43 1.79 11.87 -14.83
CA ARG A 43 2.50 13.10 -15.21
C ARG A 43 2.94 13.90 -13.99
N TYR A 44 2.06 14.06 -13.02
CA TYR A 44 2.36 14.76 -11.78
C TYR A 44 3.51 14.07 -11.03
N ARG A 45 3.44 12.74 -10.86
CA ARG A 45 4.46 11.98 -10.12
C ARG A 45 5.83 12.02 -10.81
N LEU A 46 5.87 11.86 -12.13
CA LEU A 46 7.12 11.95 -12.90
C LEU A 46 7.83 13.30 -12.78
N SER A 47 7.10 14.37 -12.45
CA SER A 47 7.68 15.71 -12.29
C SER A 47 7.99 16.05 -10.84
N ASN A 48 7.26 15.48 -9.86
CA ASN A 48 7.30 15.93 -8.47
C ASN A 48 7.90 14.91 -7.49
N VAL A 49 7.97 13.62 -7.84
CA VAL A 49 8.48 12.59 -6.93
C VAL A 49 10.01 12.64 -6.89
N LYS A 50 10.58 12.92 -5.71
CA LYS A 50 12.02 13.02 -5.48
C LYS A 50 12.80 11.75 -5.85
N LYS A 51 12.24 10.56 -5.58
CA LYS A 51 12.87 9.27 -5.94
C LYS A 51 13.13 9.12 -7.44
N LEU A 52 12.38 9.84 -8.28
CA LEU A 52 12.50 9.81 -9.75
C LEU A 52 13.25 11.02 -10.31
N SER A 53 13.83 11.87 -9.44
CA SER A 53 14.51 13.11 -9.85
C SER A 53 15.60 12.91 -10.89
N ARG A 54 16.30 11.77 -10.84
CA ARG A 54 17.31 11.38 -11.83
C ARG A 54 16.75 11.27 -13.26
N TRP A 55 15.46 10.97 -13.41
CA TRP A 55 14.78 10.80 -14.69
C TRP A 55 14.07 12.07 -15.16
N HIS A 56 14.04 13.14 -14.37
CA HIS A 56 13.22 14.34 -14.67
C HIS A 56 13.56 15.01 -16.00
N LYS A 57 14.83 14.94 -16.41
CA LYS A 57 15.37 15.52 -17.66
C LYS A 57 15.37 14.53 -18.84
N ASP A 58 15.19 13.24 -18.61
CA ASP A 58 15.20 12.22 -19.65
C ASP A 58 13.80 12.07 -20.26
N ILE A 59 13.58 12.73 -21.40
CA ILE A 59 12.27 12.76 -22.07
C ILE A 59 11.88 11.38 -22.58
N VAL A 60 12.84 10.60 -23.09
CA VAL A 60 12.60 9.27 -23.67
C VAL A 60 12.10 8.32 -22.58
N ILE A 61 12.82 8.25 -21.45
CA ILE A 61 12.43 7.41 -20.32
C ILE A 61 11.07 7.85 -19.75
N LYS A 62 10.82 9.17 -19.65
CA LYS A 62 9.52 9.66 -19.15
C LYS A 62 8.38 9.25 -20.05
N ASP A 63 8.54 9.30 -21.36
CA ASP A 63 7.50 8.89 -22.30
C ASP A 63 7.29 7.38 -22.29
N GLU A 64 8.35 6.59 -22.12
CA GLU A 64 8.26 5.14 -21.92
C GLU A 64 7.46 4.80 -20.65
N ILE A 65 7.81 5.41 -19.50
CA ILE A 65 7.06 5.23 -18.24
C ILE A 65 5.59 5.62 -18.41
N LYS A 66 5.30 6.76 -19.04
CA LYS A 66 3.91 7.20 -19.28
C LYS A 66 3.13 6.18 -20.09
N SER A 67 3.73 5.70 -21.18
CA SER A 67 3.10 4.73 -22.08
C SER A 67 2.79 3.44 -21.32
N MET A 68 3.80 2.86 -20.67
CA MET A 68 3.66 1.60 -19.96
C MET A 68 2.69 1.67 -18.78
N LEU A 69 2.77 2.72 -17.96
CA LEU A 69 1.90 2.85 -16.79
C LEU A 69 0.47 3.27 -17.14
N ALA A 70 0.24 3.94 -18.27
CA ALA A 70 -1.11 4.28 -18.73
C ALA A 70 -1.94 3.03 -19.10
N HIS A 71 -1.29 1.91 -19.38
CA HIS A 71 -1.94 0.62 -19.61
C HIS A 71 -2.39 -0.08 -18.32
N LEU A 72 -1.96 0.38 -17.14
CA LEU A 72 -2.36 -0.14 -15.83
C LEU A 72 -3.74 0.40 -15.46
N ARG A 73 -4.73 -0.11 -16.20
CA ARG A 73 -6.13 0.26 -16.16
C ARG A 73 -6.68 0.35 -14.71
N HIS A 74 -7.11 1.57 -14.34
CA HIS A 74 -8.04 1.87 -13.23
C HIS A 74 -7.56 1.60 -11.79
N ARG A 75 -6.25 1.47 -11.53
CA ARG A 75 -5.75 1.24 -10.15
C ARG A 75 -4.60 2.18 -9.79
N PHE A 76 -4.92 3.31 -9.15
CA PHE A 76 -3.92 4.25 -8.61
C PHE A 76 -2.89 3.57 -7.71
N ARG A 77 -3.32 2.59 -6.90
CA ARG A 77 -2.41 1.84 -6.02
C ARG A 77 -1.35 1.08 -6.81
N TRP A 78 -1.71 0.51 -7.95
CA TRP A 78 -0.78 -0.21 -8.80
C TRP A 78 0.24 0.75 -9.41
N VAL A 79 -0.22 1.87 -9.98
CA VAL A 79 0.65 2.94 -10.50
C VAL A 79 1.61 3.44 -9.42
N PHE A 80 1.13 3.63 -8.19
CA PHE A 80 1.96 4.01 -7.05
C PHE A 80 3.07 2.99 -6.76
N LEU A 81 2.74 1.69 -6.70
CA LEU A 81 3.71 0.63 -6.47
C LEU A 81 4.76 0.56 -7.60
N GLN A 82 4.35 0.77 -8.86
CA GLN A 82 5.30 0.82 -9.97
C GLN A 82 6.25 2.01 -9.87
N PHE A 83 5.78 3.17 -9.44
CA PHE A 83 6.66 4.31 -9.19
C PHE A 83 7.65 4.08 -8.05
N ASP A 84 7.28 3.31 -7.03
CA ASP A 84 8.20 2.94 -5.96
C ASP A 84 9.32 2.03 -6.50
N ALA A 85 8.97 1.01 -7.28
CA ALA A 85 9.93 0.12 -7.95
C ALA A 85 10.87 0.89 -8.92
N LEU A 86 10.32 1.77 -9.76
CA LEU A 86 11.10 2.62 -10.67
C LEU A 86 12.02 3.59 -9.92
N GLY A 87 11.62 4.02 -8.72
CA GLY A 87 12.45 4.83 -7.82
C GLY A 87 13.74 4.14 -7.37
N GLN A 88 13.78 2.80 -7.39
CA GLN A 88 14.96 2.00 -7.04
C GLN A 88 15.90 1.74 -8.23
N CYS A 89 15.52 2.14 -9.45
CA CYS A 89 16.35 1.92 -10.64
C CYS A 89 17.49 2.95 -10.71
N HIS A 90 18.74 2.50 -10.71
CA HIS A 90 19.92 3.39 -10.70
C HIS A 90 20.54 3.65 -12.09
N ASN A 91 20.09 2.94 -13.12
CA ASN A 91 20.61 3.06 -14.48
C ASN A 91 19.54 2.68 -15.53
N ASN A 92 19.82 3.00 -16.80
CA ASN A 92 18.88 2.80 -17.92
C ASN A 92 18.52 1.31 -18.12
N LEU A 93 19.45 0.40 -17.87
CA LEU A 93 19.18 -1.04 -17.99
C LEU A 93 18.17 -1.50 -16.92
N ALA A 94 18.33 -1.06 -15.68
CA ALA A 94 17.44 -1.39 -14.58
C ALA A 94 16.02 -0.88 -14.82
N ILE A 95 15.88 0.36 -15.34
CA ILE A 95 14.56 0.92 -15.58
C ILE A 95 13.85 0.22 -16.75
N GLN A 96 14.56 -0.07 -17.85
CA GLN A 96 14.00 -0.81 -18.98
C GLN A 96 13.59 -2.22 -18.57
N LYS A 97 14.40 -2.91 -17.75
CA LYS A 97 14.06 -4.23 -17.22
C LYS A 97 12.81 -4.18 -16.34
N THR A 98 12.69 -3.16 -15.48
CA THR A 98 11.53 -2.97 -14.60
C THR A 98 10.27 -2.70 -15.42
N LEU A 99 10.36 -1.84 -16.44
CA LEU A 99 9.24 -1.54 -17.34
C LEU A 99 8.84 -2.73 -18.22
N SER A 100 9.78 -3.58 -18.61
CA SER A 100 9.49 -4.79 -19.39
C SER A 100 8.84 -5.89 -18.56
N ASN A 101 9.08 -5.90 -17.24
CA ASN A 101 8.59 -6.91 -16.30
C ASN A 101 7.56 -6.33 -15.32
N LEU A 102 6.69 -5.45 -15.79
CA LEU A 102 5.61 -4.96 -14.95
C LEU A 102 4.69 -6.14 -14.58
N PRO A 103 4.38 -6.33 -13.29
CA PRO A 103 3.43 -7.33 -12.86
C PRO A 103 2.08 -7.02 -13.51
N LYS A 104 1.28 -8.04 -13.83
CA LYS A 104 -0.02 -7.94 -14.51
C LYS A 104 -1.19 -7.73 -13.57
N THR A 105 -0.98 -7.92 -12.27
CA THR A 105 -2.01 -7.75 -11.23
C THR A 105 -1.40 -7.17 -9.95
N LEU A 106 -2.26 -6.66 -9.05
CA LEU A 106 -1.82 -6.29 -7.70
C LEU A 106 -1.35 -7.51 -6.91
N ASP A 107 -2.02 -8.66 -7.08
CA ASP A 107 -1.65 -9.92 -6.42
C ASP A 107 -0.23 -10.33 -6.77
N GLU A 108 0.18 -10.24 -8.04
CA GLU A 108 1.56 -10.55 -8.46
C GLU A 108 2.60 -9.66 -7.74
N ILE A 109 2.27 -8.40 -7.43
CA ILE A 109 3.16 -7.53 -6.63
C ILE A 109 3.25 -8.02 -5.19
N TYR A 110 2.13 -8.49 -4.65
CA TYR A 110 2.06 -8.94 -3.26
C TYR A 110 2.63 -10.36 -3.09
N ASP A 111 2.58 -11.20 -4.12
CA ASP A 111 3.23 -12.50 -4.21
C ASP A 111 4.77 -12.33 -4.26
N ASP A 112 5.28 -11.26 -4.88
CA ASP A 112 6.73 -10.96 -5.01
C ASP A 112 7.35 -10.35 -3.74
N VAL A 113 6.60 -10.28 -2.63
CA VAL A 113 7.15 -9.86 -1.33
C VAL A 113 8.03 -10.99 -0.77
N ASP A 114 9.31 -10.96 -1.13
CA ASP A 114 10.32 -12.00 -0.84
C ASP A 114 10.88 -11.96 0.61
N SER A 115 10.40 -11.05 1.45
CA SER A 115 10.86 -10.92 2.83
C SER A 115 9.90 -11.59 3.80
N VAL A 116 10.36 -12.66 4.45
CA VAL A 116 9.64 -13.36 5.53
C VAL A 116 9.22 -12.38 6.64
N TYR A 117 10.11 -11.43 6.99
CA TYR A 117 9.81 -10.41 8.01
C TYR A 117 8.73 -9.44 7.54
N THR A 118 8.78 -9.01 6.28
CA THR A 118 7.74 -8.14 5.69
C THR A 118 6.40 -8.86 5.74
N MET A 119 6.34 -10.12 5.31
CA MET A 119 5.11 -10.90 5.34
C MET A 119 4.55 -11.10 6.76
N ARG A 120 5.42 -11.36 7.76
CA ARG A 120 4.99 -11.46 9.17
C ARG A 120 4.38 -10.15 9.67
N ILE A 121 5.04 -9.02 9.44
CA ILE A 121 4.54 -7.70 9.86
C ILE A 121 3.19 -7.43 9.19
N LEU A 122 3.09 -7.65 7.88
CA LEU A 122 1.87 -7.39 7.12
C LEU A 122 0.70 -8.26 7.61
N ARG A 123 0.94 -9.52 7.98
CA ARG A 123 -0.08 -10.39 8.59
C ARG A 123 -0.53 -9.85 9.94
N TRP A 124 0.39 -9.50 10.82
CA TRP A 124 0.04 -8.89 12.11
C TRP A 124 -0.83 -7.65 11.92
N LEU A 125 -0.49 -6.78 10.97
CA LEU A 125 -1.28 -5.59 10.65
C LEU A 125 -2.67 -5.92 10.09
N ALA A 126 -2.78 -6.93 9.23
CA ALA A 126 -4.05 -7.33 8.61
C ALA A 126 -5.05 -7.93 9.61
N PHE A 127 -4.56 -8.73 10.57
CA PHE A 127 -5.40 -9.44 11.53
C PHE A 127 -5.56 -8.71 12.88
N SER A 128 -4.93 -7.54 13.03
CA SER A 128 -5.11 -6.71 14.22
C SER A 128 -6.42 -5.94 14.21
N LYS A 129 -7.13 -5.95 15.34
CA LYS A 129 -8.40 -5.22 15.51
C LYS A 129 -8.24 -3.69 15.55
N ARG A 130 -7.03 -3.21 15.82
CA ARG A 130 -6.65 -1.80 15.88
C ARG A 130 -5.32 -1.58 15.19
N ALA A 131 -4.97 -0.32 14.96
CA ALA A 131 -3.60 0.04 14.60
C ALA A 131 -2.63 -0.51 15.65
N LEU A 132 -1.52 -1.08 15.20
CA LEU A 132 -0.46 -1.52 16.10
C LEU A 132 0.45 -0.35 16.41
N ARG A 133 0.92 -0.25 17.64
CA ARG A 133 2.01 0.64 17.98
C ARG A 133 3.30 0.09 17.38
N ILE A 134 4.18 0.97 16.95
CA ILE A 134 5.41 0.54 16.30
C ILE A 134 6.31 -0.28 17.24
N GLU A 135 6.26 -0.01 18.54
CA GLU A 135 6.97 -0.77 19.56
C GLU A 135 6.47 -2.20 19.68
N GLU A 136 5.17 -2.44 19.45
CA GLU A 136 4.60 -3.79 19.41
C GLU A 136 5.17 -4.57 18.23
N VAL A 137 5.35 -3.92 17.08
CA VAL A 137 5.86 -4.56 15.86
C VAL A 137 7.31 -5.03 16.00
N TYR A 138 8.12 -4.36 16.83
CA TYR A 138 9.51 -4.78 17.10
C TYR A 138 9.61 -6.20 17.67
N GLU A 139 8.63 -6.59 18.47
CA GLU A 139 8.59 -7.92 19.10
C GLU A 139 7.76 -8.90 18.27
N LEU A 140 6.63 -8.46 17.70
CA LEU A 140 5.73 -9.34 16.94
C LEU A 140 6.39 -9.99 15.72
N VAL A 141 7.35 -9.30 15.10
CA VAL A 141 8.12 -9.83 13.96
C VAL A 141 8.97 -11.06 14.33
N ALA A 142 9.39 -11.16 15.59
CA ALA A 142 10.15 -12.27 16.14
C ALA A 142 9.29 -13.50 16.49
N ILE A 143 7.97 -13.40 16.35
CA ILE A 143 7.05 -14.53 16.52
C ILE A 143 6.89 -15.26 15.19
N ASN A 144 7.26 -16.53 15.19
CA ASN A 144 7.06 -17.44 14.07
C ASN A 144 6.27 -18.68 14.54
N PRO A 145 4.99 -18.84 14.11
CA PRO A 145 4.17 -19.99 14.50
C PRO A 145 4.68 -21.35 14.01
N ASP A 146 5.53 -21.35 12.98
CA ASP A 146 6.01 -22.58 12.34
C ASP A 146 7.28 -23.15 12.99
N ARG A 147 7.72 -22.62 14.14
CA ARG A 147 8.91 -23.08 14.88
C ARG A 147 8.67 -23.20 16.39
N GLU A 148 9.59 -23.89 17.07
CA GLU A 148 9.66 -23.99 18.53
C GLU A 148 11.08 -23.63 19.03
N PRO A 149 11.24 -22.67 19.97
CA PRO A 149 10.20 -21.79 20.50
C PRO A 149 9.69 -20.78 19.46
N MET A 150 8.40 -20.44 19.52
CA MET A 150 7.79 -19.51 18.56
C MET A 150 8.50 -18.14 18.53
N PHE A 151 8.90 -17.64 19.71
CA PHE A 151 9.58 -16.37 19.87
C PHE A 151 11.10 -16.53 19.92
N ASP A 152 11.81 -15.78 19.08
CA ASP A 152 13.28 -15.69 19.13
C ASP A 152 13.71 -14.23 19.35
N PRO A 153 14.27 -13.86 20.52
CA PRO A 153 14.68 -12.48 20.80
C PRO A 153 15.77 -11.97 19.83
N ASN A 154 16.50 -12.86 19.15
CA ASN A 154 17.51 -12.48 18.15
C ASN A 154 16.89 -11.97 16.83
N GLU A 155 15.60 -12.21 16.60
CA GLU A 155 14.85 -11.73 15.43
C GLU A 155 14.07 -10.43 15.71
N THR A 156 14.23 -9.82 16.88
CA THR A 156 13.60 -8.53 17.20
C THR A 156 14.16 -7.40 16.34
N ILE A 157 13.28 -6.52 15.85
CA ILE A 157 13.70 -5.31 15.15
C ILE A 157 14.04 -4.22 16.17
N ARG A 158 15.11 -3.46 15.92
CA ARG A 158 15.63 -2.48 16.88
C ARG A 158 15.32 -1.02 16.51
N SER A 159 14.84 -0.75 15.30
CA SER A 159 14.60 0.63 14.87
C SER A 159 13.37 0.80 13.98
N HIS A 160 12.78 1.99 14.07
CA HIS A 160 11.70 2.47 13.21
C HIS A 160 12.11 2.45 11.73
N SER A 161 13.36 2.83 11.44
CA SER A 161 13.92 2.84 10.08
C SER A 161 13.95 1.44 9.47
N ASP A 162 14.32 0.42 10.25
CA ASP A 162 14.36 -0.96 9.75
C ASP A 162 12.96 -1.44 9.33
N ILE A 163 11.90 -1.11 10.09
CA ILE A 163 10.51 -1.44 9.71
C ILE A 163 10.15 -0.78 8.38
N LEU A 164 10.49 0.51 8.22
CA LEU A 164 10.22 1.24 6.98
C LEU A 164 11.01 0.68 5.81
N ASP A 165 12.23 0.22 6.02
CA ASP A 165 13.05 -0.40 4.97
C ASP A 165 12.51 -1.78 4.59
N ILE A 166 12.08 -2.57 5.59
CA ILE A 166 11.50 -3.91 5.40
C ILE A 166 10.15 -3.84 4.69
N CYS A 167 9.27 -2.93 5.10
CA CYS A 167 7.90 -2.87 4.61
C CYS A 167 7.69 -1.84 3.49
N SER A 168 8.66 -0.95 3.26
CA SER A 168 8.66 0.09 2.23
C SER A 168 7.29 0.76 2.04
N CYS A 169 6.71 0.58 0.86
CA CYS A 169 5.47 1.21 0.43
C CYS A 169 4.21 0.48 0.89
N PHE A 170 4.32 -0.65 1.61
CA PHE A 170 3.18 -1.45 2.06
C PHE A 170 2.55 -0.94 3.36
N VAL A 171 3.27 -0.13 4.14
CA VAL A 171 2.81 0.38 5.45
C VAL A 171 2.72 1.90 5.47
N THR A 172 1.98 2.43 6.43
CA THR A 172 1.93 3.86 6.75
C THR A 172 2.09 4.01 8.25
N ILE A 173 2.91 4.98 8.65
CA ILE A 173 3.16 5.31 10.04
C ILE A 173 2.50 6.65 10.35
N THR A 174 1.71 6.69 11.41
CA THR A 174 1.02 7.88 11.90
C THR A 174 1.44 8.18 13.33
N SER A 175 1.60 9.46 13.64
CA SER A 175 1.93 9.92 14.98
C SER A 175 0.72 10.69 15.52
N SER A 176 0.18 10.24 16.65
CA SER A 176 -0.91 10.91 17.35
C SER A 176 -0.41 11.49 18.68
N PRO A 177 -0.96 12.64 19.14
CA PRO A 177 -0.67 13.15 20.48
C PRO A 177 -1.05 12.08 21.51
N GLY A 178 -0.17 11.81 22.48
CA GLY A 178 -0.47 10.89 23.57
C GLY A 178 -1.70 11.33 24.37
N ASP A 179 -2.45 10.37 24.92
CA ASP A 179 -3.62 10.66 25.75
C ASP A 179 -3.25 11.59 26.90
N HIS A 180 -4.09 12.61 27.12
CA HIS A 180 -3.88 13.80 27.95
C HIS A 180 -3.58 13.57 29.46
N TRP A 181 -3.34 12.34 29.89
CA TRP A 181 -3.36 11.99 31.30
C TRP A 181 -2.08 11.39 31.88
N ASN A 182 -1.04 11.02 31.12
CA ASN A 182 0.26 10.71 31.75
C ASN A 182 1.53 10.56 30.90
N ASP A 183 1.54 10.82 29.59
CA ASP A 183 2.81 10.86 28.86
C ASP A 183 2.71 11.80 27.66
N HIS A 184 3.59 12.81 27.58
CA HIS A 184 3.65 13.74 26.44
C HIS A 184 4.29 13.10 25.21
N GLN A 185 4.55 11.78 25.25
CA GLN A 185 5.15 11.08 24.13
C GLN A 185 4.09 10.80 23.06
N PRO A 186 4.39 11.13 21.79
CA PRO A 186 3.50 10.80 20.70
C PRO A 186 3.38 9.28 20.57
N VAL A 187 2.16 8.79 20.38
CA VAL A 187 1.94 7.38 20.05
C VAL A 187 2.16 7.22 18.56
N VAL A 188 3.14 6.39 18.19
CA VAL A 188 3.47 6.08 16.81
C VAL A 188 2.82 4.76 16.44
N GLU A 189 1.86 4.83 15.51
CA GLU A 189 1.09 3.68 15.05
C GLU A 189 1.44 3.34 13.61
N ILE A 190 1.31 2.06 13.28
CA ILE A 190 1.57 1.51 11.96
C ILE A 190 0.35 0.73 11.46
N GLN A 191 0.05 0.92 10.17
CA GLN A 191 -1.07 0.29 9.48
C GLN A 191 -0.67 -0.10 8.06
N LEU A 192 -1.47 -0.96 7.43
CA LEU A 192 -1.39 -1.19 5.99
C LEU A 192 -1.66 0.12 5.25
N SER A 193 -0.79 0.47 4.31
CA SER A 193 -0.91 1.69 3.50
C SER A 193 -2.11 1.70 2.56
N HIS A 194 -2.73 0.55 2.30
CA HIS A 194 -3.88 0.44 1.43
C HIS A 194 -4.70 -0.81 1.73
N PHE A 195 -6.03 -0.67 1.71
CA PHE A 195 -6.99 -1.75 2.01
C PHE A 195 -6.86 -2.97 1.09
N THR A 196 -6.45 -2.80 -0.17
CA THR A 196 -6.25 -3.93 -1.11
C THR A 196 -5.21 -4.92 -0.63
N MET A 197 -4.25 -4.51 0.21
CA MET A 197 -3.30 -5.43 0.82
C MET A 197 -3.98 -6.31 1.87
N ASN A 198 -4.94 -5.75 2.62
CA ASN A 198 -5.74 -6.51 3.56
C ASN A 198 -6.61 -7.52 2.82
N GLU A 199 -7.28 -7.11 1.75
CA GLU A 199 -8.07 -8.03 0.90
C GLU A 199 -7.22 -9.18 0.37
N TYR A 200 -5.99 -8.89 -0.08
CA TYR A 200 -5.06 -9.91 -0.55
C TYR A 200 -4.67 -10.89 0.56
N LEU A 201 -4.28 -10.40 1.74
CA LEU A 201 -3.88 -11.22 2.88
C LEU A 201 -5.04 -12.05 3.47
N LEU A 202 -6.28 -11.56 3.33
CA LEU A 202 -7.49 -12.25 3.76
C LEU A 202 -8.07 -13.20 2.69
N SER A 203 -7.65 -13.06 1.44
CA SER A 203 -8.09 -13.95 0.36
C SER A 203 -7.65 -15.40 0.62
N ALA A 204 -8.42 -16.37 0.11
CA ALA A 204 -8.29 -17.81 0.39
C ALA A 204 -6.91 -18.44 0.12
N LYS A 205 -5.95 -17.68 -0.43
CA LYS A 205 -4.53 -18.05 -0.53
C LYS A 205 -3.83 -18.10 0.85
N PHE A 206 -4.28 -17.34 1.85
CA PHE A 206 -3.64 -17.23 3.17
C PHE A 206 -4.55 -17.59 4.36
N SER A 207 -5.82 -17.91 4.12
CA SER A 207 -6.77 -18.34 5.17
C SER A 207 -6.48 -19.74 5.77
N LYS A 208 -5.30 -20.32 5.52
CA LYS A 208 -4.87 -21.63 6.03
C LYS A 208 -3.78 -21.55 7.11
N VAL A 209 -3.36 -20.36 7.51
CA VAL A 209 -2.29 -20.21 8.52
C VAL A 209 -2.72 -19.19 9.59
N ILE A 210 -3.74 -19.57 10.35
CA ILE A 210 -3.91 -19.24 11.78
C ILE A 210 -4.37 -20.53 12.46
#